data_AF-A0A6G3X0W3-F1
#
_entry.id   AF-A0A6G3X0W3-F1
#
_cell.length_a   1.000
_cell.length_b   1.000
_cell.length_c   1.000
_cell.angle_alpha   90.00
_cell.angle_beta   90.00
_cell.angle_gamma   90.00
#
_symmetry.space_group_name_H-M   'P 1'
#
loop_
_entity.id
_entity.type
_entity.pdbx_description
1 polymer ?
#
loop_
_entity_poly.entity_id
_entity_poly.type
_entity_poly.pdbx_seq_one_letter_code
_entity_poly.pdbx_strand_id
1 'polypeptide(L)'
;TAADPTYQQDVRRTALSGDLSKAYGKDAMSVGEDYAEKHGVKVGDTLTVAFKAGETAKLKVAAITSDDTNIDRGAMYANLTTAASYVPADRMPQNVAMFGKAEEGKEKEAYAALKSAMAEYPVYKVQNQADFKEDL
;
A
#
# COMPACT_ATOMS: atom_id res chain seq x y z
N THR A 1 3.42 3.62 5.03
CA THR A 1 2.68 2.36 5.11
C THR A 1 3.53 1.23 4.58
N ALA A 2 3.40 0.03 5.14
CA ALA A 2 4.05 -1.16 4.59
C ALA A 2 2.99 -2.05 3.93
N ALA A 3 3.28 -2.61 2.77
CA ALA A 3 2.36 -3.48 2.05
C ALA A 3 3.11 -4.63 1.35
N ASP A 4 2.37 -5.68 1.00
CA ASP A 4 2.90 -6.75 0.15
C ASP A 4 3.28 -6.19 -1.24
N PRO A 5 4.36 -6.67 -1.89
CA PRO A 5 4.73 -6.24 -3.23
C PRO A 5 3.61 -6.33 -4.28
N THR A 6 2.63 -7.22 -4.11
CA THR A 6 1.48 -7.33 -5.03
C THR A 6 0.51 -6.16 -4.93
N TYR A 7 0.57 -5.33 -3.88
CA TYR A 7 -0.36 -4.21 -3.67
C TYR A 7 -0.47 -3.28 -4.89
N GLN A 8 0.65 -3.04 -5.58
CA GLN A 8 0.70 -2.22 -6.79
C GLN A 8 -0.09 -2.80 -7.98
N GLN A 9 -0.47 -4.08 -7.92
CA GLN A 9 -1.31 -4.76 -8.91
C GLN A 9 -2.79 -4.59 -8.58
N ASP A 10 -3.13 -4.40 -7.31
CA ASP A 10 -4.49 -4.23 -6.81
C ASP A 10 -4.94 -2.76 -6.87
N VAL A 11 -4.04 -1.84 -6.53
CA VAL A 11 -4.30 -0.39 -6.53
C VAL A 11 -3.36 0.29 -7.53
N ARG A 12 -3.95 0.85 -8.59
CA ARG A 12 -3.18 1.56 -9.62
C ARG A 12 -2.60 2.85 -9.05
N ARG A 13 -1.28 2.99 -9.15
CA ARG A 13 -0.52 4.18 -8.77
C ARG A 13 0.37 4.58 -9.93
N THR A 14 0.21 5.79 -10.45
CA THR A 14 1.06 6.30 -11.53
C THR A 14 2.43 6.70 -10.94
N ALA A 15 3.49 6.03 -11.39
CA ALA A 15 4.85 6.48 -11.11
C ALA A 15 5.20 7.65 -12.04
N LEU A 16 5.54 8.80 -11.45
CA LEU A 16 5.99 9.99 -12.18
C LEU A 16 7.50 9.94 -12.44
N SER A 17 8.23 9.25 -11.57
CA SER A 17 9.63 8.93 -11.79
C SER A 17 10.02 7.65 -11.04
N GLY A 18 11.09 7.02 -11.53
CA GLY A 18 11.60 5.76 -10.97
C GLY A 18 10.74 4.56 -11.34
N ASP A 19 10.75 3.54 -10.49
CA ASP A 19 10.11 2.25 -10.72
C ASP A 19 9.39 1.82 -9.43
N LEU A 20 8.05 1.86 -9.47
CA LEU A 20 7.22 1.55 -8.31
C LEU A 20 7.45 0.12 -7.82
N SER A 21 7.77 -0.82 -8.70
CA SER A 21 8.04 -2.20 -8.30
C SER A 21 9.27 -2.29 -7.40
N LYS A 22 10.29 -1.46 -7.66
CA LYS A 22 11.51 -1.38 -6.84
C LYS A 22 11.30 -0.72 -5.50
N ALA A 23 10.23 0.07 -5.30
CA ALA A 23 9.89 0.61 -3.99
C ALA A 23 9.47 -0.47 -2.98
N TYR A 24 9.08 -1.64 -3.46
CA TYR A 24 8.87 -2.84 -2.64
C TYR A 24 10.12 -3.72 -2.53
N GLY A 25 11.28 -3.23 -2.97
CA GLY A 25 12.57 -3.88 -2.69
C GLY A 25 12.96 -3.79 -1.22
N LYS A 26 14.00 -4.54 -0.83
CA LYS A 26 14.61 -4.41 0.50
C LYS A 26 15.10 -2.97 0.71
N ASP A 27 14.74 -2.40 1.86
CA ASP A 27 15.16 -1.07 2.30
C ASP A 27 14.89 0.04 1.26
N ALA A 28 13.81 -0.12 0.50
CA ALA A 28 13.35 0.82 -0.50
C ALA A 28 11.96 1.36 -0.15
N MET A 29 11.61 2.49 -0.75
CA MET A 29 10.29 3.09 -0.59
C MET A 29 9.87 3.93 -1.80
N SER A 30 8.57 4.24 -1.85
CA SER A 30 7.99 5.29 -2.68
C SER A 30 7.52 6.44 -1.82
N VAL A 31 7.51 7.64 -2.42
CA VAL A 31 6.90 8.84 -1.83
C VAL A 31 5.88 9.45 -2.80
N GLY A 32 4.92 10.20 -2.25
CA GLY A 32 3.99 11.01 -3.05
C GLY A 32 4.67 12.24 -3.66
N GLU A 33 4.13 12.72 -4.77
CA GLU A 33 4.53 13.93 -5.50
C GLU A 33 4.54 15.16 -4.60
N ASP A 34 3.46 15.42 -3.87
CA ASP A 34 3.31 16.60 -3.02
C ASP A 34 4.42 16.63 -1.94
N TYR A 35 4.76 15.47 -1.38
CA TYR A 35 5.85 15.35 -0.41
C TYR A 35 7.22 15.55 -1.06
N ALA A 36 7.43 14.96 -2.24
CA ALA A 36 8.69 15.06 -2.95
C ALA A 36 9.00 16.50 -3.33
N GLU A 37 8.03 17.23 -3.87
CA GLU A 37 8.16 18.64 -4.22
C GLU A 37 8.43 19.50 -2.99
N LYS A 38 7.61 19.33 -1.93
CA LYS A 38 7.71 20.12 -0.70
C LYS A 38 9.08 19.97 -0.01
N HIS A 39 9.66 18.77 -0.06
CA HIS A 39 10.90 18.45 0.65
C HIS A 39 12.11 18.30 -0.27
N GLY A 40 11.97 18.53 -1.58
CA GLY A 40 13.04 18.42 -2.56
C GLY A 40 13.58 17.00 -2.76
N VAL A 41 12.78 15.97 -2.46
CA VAL A 41 13.16 14.56 -2.54
C VAL A 41 13.10 14.07 -3.99
N LYS A 42 14.09 13.28 -4.38
CA LYS A 42 14.22 12.68 -5.71
C LYS A 42 14.39 11.17 -5.63
N VAL A 43 14.08 10.48 -6.73
CA VAL A 43 14.44 9.06 -6.87
C VAL A 43 15.96 8.92 -6.76
N GLY A 44 16.40 7.97 -5.94
CA GLY A 44 17.81 7.76 -5.59
C GLY A 44 18.17 8.28 -4.20
N ASP A 45 17.43 9.24 -3.66
CA ASP A 45 17.66 9.77 -2.32
C ASP A 45 17.46 8.70 -1.24
N THR A 46 18.06 8.93 -0.08
CA THR A 46 17.89 8.06 1.08
C THR A 46 17.23 8.84 2.21
N LEU A 47 16.04 8.42 2.61
CA LEU A 47 15.29 9.01 3.70
C LEU A 47 15.56 8.28 5.00
N THR A 48 15.51 9.04 6.10
CA THR A 48 15.54 8.48 7.45
C THR A 48 14.10 8.21 7.88
N VAL A 49 13.75 6.94 8.06
CA VAL A 49 12.39 6.52 8.39
C VAL A 49 12.36 5.98 9.81
N ALA A 50 11.60 6.63 10.67
CA ALA A 50 11.35 6.17 12.03
C ALA A 50 10.11 5.28 12.06
N PHE A 51 10.27 3.97 12.27
CA PHE A 51 9.13 3.08 12.47
C PHE A 51 8.55 3.28 13.87
N LYS A 52 7.27 3.62 13.97
CA LYS A 52 6.62 4.03 15.24
C LYS A 52 6.86 3.07 16.41
N ALA A 53 6.87 1.76 16.14
CA ALA A 53 7.06 0.71 17.14
C ALA A 53 8.40 -0.03 17.00
N GLY A 54 9.35 0.53 16.25
CA GLY A 54 10.60 -0.11 15.88
C GLY A 54 11.76 0.86 15.82
N GLU A 55 12.78 0.48 15.07
CA GLU A 55 14.00 1.26 14.89
C GLU A 55 13.87 2.33 13.80
N THR A 56 14.88 3.18 13.71
CA THR A 56 15.03 4.10 12.58
C THR A 56 15.88 3.45 11.50
N ALA A 57 15.44 3.49 10.25
CA ALA A 57 16.12 2.92 9.11
C ALA A 57 16.43 3.96 8.02
N LYS A 58 17.32 3.60 7.11
CA LYS A 58 17.62 4.36 5.90
C LYS A 58 16.96 3.67 4.71
N LEU A 59 15.94 4.29 4.13
CA LEU A 59 15.24 3.73 2.97
C LEU A 59 15.55 4.55 1.72
N LYS A 60 15.86 3.86 0.62
CA LYS A 60 16.10 4.48 -0.68
C LYS A 60 14.79 4.76 -1.40
N VAL A 61 14.62 5.98 -1.90
CA VAL A 61 13.49 6.35 -2.74
C VAL A 61 13.68 5.73 -4.11
N ALA A 62 12.84 4.75 -4.45
CA ALA A 62 12.88 4.06 -5.74
C ALA A 62 11.84 4.58 -6.73
N ALA A 63 10.80 5.26 -6.24
CA ALA A 63 9.77 5.86 -7.07
C ALA A 63 9.13 7.09 -6.40
N ILE A 64 8.70 8.05 -7.23
CA ILE A 64 7.76 9.10 -6.84
C ILE A 64 6.44 8.81 -7.56
N THR A 65 5.35 8.74 -6.81
CA THR A 65 4.01 8.46 -7.34
C THR A 65 3.13 9.69 -7.32
N SER A 66 2.28 9.85 -8.33
CA SER A 66 1.31 10.94 -8.37
C SER A 66 0.35 10.88 -7.19
N ASP A 67 0.05 12.06 -6.65
CA ASP A 67 -0.97 12.25 -5.62
C ASP A 67 -2.37 12.56 -6.22
N ASP A 68 -2.48 12.59 -7.55
CA ASP A 68 -3.75 12.66 -8.29
C ASP A 68 -4.43 11.27 -8.34
N THR A 69 -4.87 10.81 -7.18
CA THR A 69 -5.57 9.54 -6.99
C THR A 69 -6.60 9.66 -5.89
N ASN A 70 -7.74 8.96 -6.05
CA ASN A 70 -8.78 8.90 -5.04
C ASN A 70 -8.41 8.01 -3.85
N ILE A 71 -7.50 7.05 -4.07
CA ILE A 71 -7.02 6.11 -3.06
C ILE A 71 -5.55 6.41 -2.79
N ASP A 72 -5.18 6.45 -1.51
CA ASP A 72 -3.81 6.58 -1.03
C ASP A 72 -3.10 7.91 -1.36
N ARG A 73 -3.83 9.00 -1.59
CA ARG A 73 -3.21 10.32 -1.79
C ARG A 73 -2.24 10.67 -0.65
N GLY A 74 -1.02 11.05 -0.99
CA GLY A 74 0.07 11.36 -0.05
C GLY A 74 0.72 10.15 0.62
N ALA A 75 0.26 8.93 0.32
CA ALA A 75 0.80 7.73 0.94
C ALA A 75 2.22 7.42 0.45
N MET A 76 3.04 6.95 1.38
CA MET A 76 4.38 6.42 1.14
C MET A 76 4.36 4.92 1.39
N TYR A 77 4.96 4.13 0.50
CA TYR A 77 4.99 2.67 0.60
C TYR A 77 6.39 2.11 0.73
N ALA A 78 6.52 1.07 1.55
CA ALA A 78 7.67 0.18 1.60
C ALA A 78 7.18 -1.27 1.69
N ASN A 79 8.06 -2.24 1.47
CA ASN A 79 7.72 -3.65 1.60
C ASN A 79 7.44 -4.03 3.07
N LEU A 80 6.41 -4.85 3.29
CA LEU A 80 6.12 -5.46 4.59
C LEU A 80 7.34 -6.16 5.22
N THR A 81 8.14 -6.88 4.43
CA THR A 81 9.36 -7.55 4.91
C THR A 81 10.45 -6.57 5.34
N THR A 82 10.52 -5.39 4.72
CA THR A 82 11.40 -4.31 5.17
C THR A 82 10.93 -3.80 6.53
N ALA A 83 9.63 -3.51 6.69
CA ALA A 83 9.09 -3.09 7.98
C ALA A 83 9.32 -4.15 9.08
N ALA A 84 9.08 -5.43 8.78
CA ALA A 84 9.30 -6.54 9.71
C ALA A 84 10.77 -6.74 10.11
N SER A 85 11.72 -6.21 9.32
CA SER A 85 13.14 -6.21 9.68
C SER A 85 13.50 -5.15 10.73
N TYR A 86 12.67 -4.11 10.88
CA TYR A 86 12.91 -2.97 11.78
C TYR A 86 11.89 -2.84 12.90
N VAL A 87 10.81 -3.60 12.87
CA VAL A 87 9.76 -3.61 13.90
C VAL A 87 9.71 -5.00 14.55
N PRO A 88 9.83 -5.10 15.89
CA PRO A 88 9.66 -6.36 16.60
C PRO A 88 8.34 -7.04 16.25
N ALA A 89 8.36 -8.37 16.09
CA ALA A 89 7.21 -9.14 15.62
C ALA A 89 5.97 -9.00 16.53
N ASP A 90 6.15 -8.91 17.85
CA ASP A 90 5.10 -8.69 18.84
C ASP A 90 4.48 -7.28 18.78
N ARG A 91 5.11 -6.35 18.07
CA ARG A 91 4.66 -4.97 17.90
C ARG A 91 4.27 -4.63 16.47
N MET A 92 4.38 -5.59 15.55
CA MET A 92 4.01 -5.35 14.16
C MET A 92 2.49 -5.12 14.09
N PRO A 93 2.04 -4.01 13.47
CA PRO A 93 0.62 -3.79 13.27
C PRO A 93 -0.06 -4.96 12.55
N GLN A 94 -1.28 -5.27 12.97
CA GLN A 94 -2.11 -6.26 12.29
C GLN A 94 -2.50 -5.77 10.89
N ASN A 95 -2.83 -6.72 10.00
CA ASN A 95 -3.31 -6.37 8.69
C ASN A 95 -4.64 -5.61 8.79
N VAL A 96 -4.75 -4.47 8.09
CA VAL A 96 -5.92 -3.58 8.14
C VAL A 96 -6.79 -3.66 6.89
N ALA A 97 -6.24 -4.18 5.78
CA ALA A 97 -6.96 -4.32 4.52
C ALA A 97 -6.40 -5.49 3.72
N MET A 98 -7.26 -6.14 2.93
CA MET A 98 -6.86 -7.18 2.00
C MET A 98 -7.56 -6.93 0.67
N PHE A 99 -6.79 -7.01 -0.41
CA PHE A 99 -7.30 -6.89 -1.76
C PHE A 99 -7.32 -8.26 -2.40
N GLY A 100 -8.35 -8.51 -3.20
CA GLY A 100 -8.53 -9.76 -3.91
C GLY A 100 -9.04 -9.48 -5.31
N LYS A 101 -8.52 -10.23 -6.27
CA LYS A 101 -8.94 -10.18 -7.67
C LYS A 101 -9.71 -11.46 -8.00
N ALA A 102 -10.95 -11.30 -8.45
CA ALA A 102 -11.71 -12.42 -8.97
C ALA A 102 -11.14 -12.86 -10.33
N GLU A 103 -11.36 -14.13 -10.68
CA GLU A 103 -11.19 -14.58 -12.06
C GLU A 103 -12.12 -13.77 -12.98
N GLU A 104 -11.66 -13.49 -14.19
CA GLU A 104 -12.41 -12.73 -15.18
C GLU A 104 -13.76 -13.40 -15.47
N GLY A 105 -14.84 -12.63 -15.38
CA GLY A 105 -16.21 -13.10 -15.60
C GLY A 105 -16.85 -13.81 -14.40
N LYS A 106 -16.16 -13.90 -13.24
CA LYS A 106 -16.69 -14.47 -11.99
C LYS A 106 -16.79 -13.45 -10.86
N GLU A 107 -16.77 -12.16 -11.18
CA GLU A 107 -16.68 -11.09 -10.19
C GLU A 107 -17.90 -11.08 -9.24
N LYS A 108 -19.09 -11.32 -9.79
CA LYS A 108 -20.34 -11.31 -9.01
C LYS A 108 -20.42 -12.51 -8.06
N GLU A 109 -20.08 -13.69 -8.55
CA GLU A 109 -20.08 -14.94 -7.81
C GLU A 109 -19.03 -14.90 -6.70
N ALA A 110 -17.81 -14.46 -7.01
CA ALA A 110 -16.73 -14.32 -6.05
C ALA A 110 -17.10 -13.32 -4.94
N TYR A 111 -17.66 -12.17 -5.31
CA TYR A 111 -18.08 -11.15 -4.35
C TYR A 111 -19.20 -11.64 -3.43
N ALA A 112 -20.23 -12.29 -3.98
CA ALA A 112 -21.33 -12.86 -3.19
C ALA A 112 -20.83 -13.97 -2.25
N ALA A 113 -19.96 -14.86 -2.73
CA ALA A 113 -19.37 -15.93 -1.93
C ALA A 113 -18.51 -15.36 -0.79
N LEU A 114 -17.67 -14.36 -1.07
CA LEU A 114 -16.85 -13.70 -0.05
C LEU A 114 -17.70 -13.00 1.00
N LYS A 115 -18.74 -12.26 0.59
CA LYS A 115 -19.69 -11.62 1.52
C LYS A 115 -20.36 -12.65 2.43
N SER A 116 -20.81 -13.77 1.86
CA SER A 116 -21.45 -14.85 2.63
C SER A 116 -20.49 -15.46 3.65
N ALA A 117 -19.26 -15.79 3.23
CA ALA A 117 -18.24 -16.36 4.11
C ALA A 117 -17.82 -15.40 5.24
N MET A 118 -17.78 -14.10 4.96
CA MET A 118 -17.40 -13.08 5.94
C MET A 118 -18.55 -12.64 6.85
N ALA A 119 -19.78 -13.14 6.64
CA ALA A 119 -20.94 -12.78 7.46
C ALA A 119 -20.79 -13.21 8.94
N GLU A 120 -20.02 -14.27 9.20
CA GLU A 120 -19.67 -14.71 10.56
C GLU A 120 -18.67 -13.78 11.26
N TYR A 121 -18.06 -12.85 10.53
CA TYR A 121 -17.03 -11.93 11.01
C TYR A 121 -17.44 -10.45 10.78
N PRO A 122 -18.48 -9.97 11.49
CA PRO A 122 -19.10 -8.66 11.21
C PRO A 122 -18.20 -7.44 11.47
N VAL A 123 -17.03 -7.65 12.08
CA VAL A 123 -16.00 -6.62 12.26
C VAL A 123 -15.30 -6.26 10.95
N TYR A 124 -15.38 -7.11 9.93
CA TYR A 124 -14.80 -6.86 8.61
C TYR A 124 -15.86 -6.37 7.63
N LYS A 125 -15.51 -5.34 6.86
CA LYS A 125 -16.35 -4.83 5.77
C LYS A 125 -15.83 -5.41 4.44
N VAL A 126 -16.69 -6.08 3.69
CA VAL A 126 -16.40 -6.55 2.33
C VAL A 126 -16.96 -5.56 1.33
N GLN A 127 -16.10 -5.00 0.46
CA GLN A 127 -16.47 -4.03 -0.56
C GLN A 127 -15.81 -4.34 -1.91
N ASN A 128 -16.44 -3.89 -2.99
CA ASN A 128 -15.92 -3.85 -4.35
C ASN A 128 -16.04 -2.43 -4.93
N GLN A 129 -15.60 -2.24 -6.18
CA GLN A 129 -15.61 -0.91 -6.82
C GLN A 129 -17.02 -0.30 -6.99
N ALA A 130 -18.08 -1.10 -7.10
CA ALA A 130 -19.44 -0.58 -7.22
C ALA A 130 -19.90 0.07 -5.91
N ASP A 131 -19.53 -0.51 -4.76
CA ASP A 131 -19.91 0.05 -3.45
C ASP A 131 -19.27 1.42 -3.21
N PHE A 132 -18.03 1.64 -3.70
CA PHE A 132 -17.37 2.95 -3.60
C PHE A 132 -18.03 4.03 -4.47
N LYS A 133 -18.79 3.65 -5.50
CA LYS A 133 -19.52 4.60 -6.35
C LYS A 133 -20.86 5.02 -5.75
N GLU A 134 -21.42 4.22 -4.84
CA GLU A 134 -22.65 4.58 -4.13
C GLU A 134 -22.38 5.51 -2.94
N ASP A 135 -21.15 5.52 -2.42
CA ASP A 135 -20.70 6.34 -1.29
C ASP A 135 -20.08 7.72 -1.72
N LEU A 136 -20.13 8.08 -3.01
CA LEU A 136 -19.65 9.35 -3.60
C LEU A 136 -20.81 10.20 -4.13
#